data_AF-A0A3C1LFE3-F1
#
_entry.id   AF-A0A3C1LFE3-F1
#
_cell.length_a   1.000
_cell.length_b   1.000
_cell.length_c   1.000
_cell.angle_alpha   90.00
_cell.angle_beta   90.00
_cell.angle_gamma   90.00
#
_symmetry.space_group_name_H-M   'P 1'
#
loop_
_entity.id
_entity.type
_entity.pdbx_description
1 polymer ?
#
loop_
_entity_poly.entity_id
_entity_poly.type
_entity_poly.pdbx_seq_one_letter_code
_entity_poly.pdbx_strand_id
1 'polypeptide(L)'
;NTNYTNAAGEVFSLTNFQYYISNIACYNSTSGRWETLDGQYYLVSIASDSSRIINLKVSNRNYSQIRFLLGVDSTRNVSGVQSGALDPLNGMFWTWNSGYIMAKLEGWSNVSTAPANSMSYHIGGFRTGENAARTITFNLTTAISIPTNGKSIVTLHADGLRWFTGVHNLRIATQAIVHNPGVAAMRFADNYERMFTLVNVQN
;
A
#
# COMPACT_ATOMS: atom_id res chain seq x y z
N ASN A 1 -16.55 -13.94 -10.39
CA ASN A 1 -16.03 -13.25 -9.18
C ASN A 1 -15.55 -14.27 -8.18
N THR A 2 -14.29 -14.15 -7.77
CA THR A 2 -13.71 -14.97 -6.71
C THR A 2 -14.21 -14.46 -5.37
N ASN A 3 -14.73 -15.37 -4.54
CA ASN A 3 -15.16 -15.06 -3.18
C ASN A 3 -14.02 -15.35 -2.20
N TYR A 4 -13.89 -14.46 -1.23
CA TYR A 4 -12.95 -14.54 -0.11
C TYR A 4 -13.73 -14.52 1.20
N THR A 5 -13.12 -15.05 2.25
CA THR A 5 -13.70 -15.03 3.59
C THR A 5 -12.69 -14.39 4.54
N ASN A 6 -13.07 -13.31 5.22
CA ASN A 6 -12.22 -12.71 6.24
C ASN A 6 -12.23 -13.53 7.53
N ALA A 7 -11.39 -13.20 8.51
CA ALA A 7 -11.29 -13.97 9.75
C ALA A 7 -12.56 -13.90 10.64
N ALA A 8 -13.48 -12.97 10.37
CA ALA A 8 -14.78 -12.91 11.04
C ALA A 8 -15.82 -13.83 10.37
N GLY A 9 -15.44 -14.58 9.33
CA GLY A 9 -16.34 -15.46 8.57
C GLY A 9 -17.20 -14.71 7.55
N GLU A 10 -16.89 -13.44 7.26
CA GLU A 10 -17.66 -12.63 6.33
C GLU A 10 -17.20 -12.88 4.90
N VAL A 11 -18.14 -13.21 4.00
CA VAL A 11 -17.85 -13.48 2.59
C VAL A 11 -17.89 -12.19 1.80
N PHE A 12 -16.87 -11.97 0.97
CA PHE A 12 -16.79 -10.81 0.10
C PHE A 12 -16.09 -11.14 -1.22
N SER A 13 -16.26 -10.26 -2.21
CA SER A 13 -15.52 -10.30 -3.47
C SER A 13 -14.96 -8.91 -3.75
N LEU A 14 -13.84 -8.85 -4.47
CA LEU A 14 -13.17 -7.60 -4.82
C LEU A 14 -13.48 -7.20 -6.25
N THR A 15 -13.79 -5.93 -6.45
CA THR A 15 -13.89 -5.29 -7.78
C THR A 15 -12.73 -4.33 -8.02
N ASN A 16 -12.15 -3.77 -6.95
CA ASN A 16 -11.00 -2.89 -7.03
C ASN A 16 -10.10 -3.09 -5.81
N PHE A 17 -8.78 -3.15 -6.05
CA PHE A 17 -7.79 -3.11 -4.99
C PHE A 17 -6.52 -2.47 -5.54
N GLN A 18 -6.18 -1.31 -5.00
CA GLN A 18 -5.03 -0.53 -5.45
C GLN A 18 -4.45 0.34 -4.34
N TYR A 19 -3.15 0.58 -4.38
CA TYR A 19 -2.45 1.34 -3.34
C TYR A 19 -1.18 1.99 -3.88
N TYR A 20 -0.76 3.06 -3.23
CA TYR A 20 0.49 3.73 -3.55
C TYR A 20 1.68 3.09 -2.83
N ILE A 21 2.79 2.93 -3.55
CA ILE A 21 4.12 2.73 -2.99
C ILE A 21 4.98 3.94 -3.37
N SER A 22 5.64 4.54 -2.38
CA SER A 22 6.55 5.68 -2.59
C SER A 22 7.71 5.64 -1.58
N ASN A 23 8.63 6.59 -1.70
CA ASN A 23 9.76 6.79 -0.77
C ASN A 23 10.52 5.50 -0.47
N ILE A 24 10.79 4.71 -1.52
CA ILE A 24 11.53 3.47 -1.41
C ILE A 24 12.98 3.81 -1.02
N ALA A 25 13.54 3.08 -0.06
CA ALA A 25 14.94 3.20 0.27
C ALA A 25 15.55 1.84 0.59
N CYS A 26 16.85 1.72 0.34
CA CYS A 26 17.63 0.52 0.60
C CYS A 26 18.74 0.84 1.61
N TYR A 27 18.91 0.01 2.65
CA TYR A 27 19.92 0.23 3.67
C TYR A 27 21.25 -0.40 3.26
N ASN A 28 22.27 0.43 3.05
CA ASN A 28 23.60 0.00 2.67
C ASN A 28 24.37 -0.47 3.90
N SER A 29 24.66 -1.77 3.96
CA SER A 29 25.32 -2.41 5.11
C SER A 29 26.78 -1.96 5.29
N THR A 30 27.43 -1.49 4.23
CA THR A 30 28.84 -1.06 4.28
C THR A 30 28.98 0.36 4.80
N SER A 31 28.13 1.28 4.36
CA SER A 31 28.18 2.68 4.79
C SER A 31 27.34 2.97 6.03
N GLY A 32 26.43 2.07 6.41
CA GLY A 32 25.48 2.27 7.49
C GLY A 32 24.44 3.36 7.20
N ARG A 33 24.11 3.60 5.92
CA ARG A 33 23.21 4.68 5.49
C ARG A 33 22.11 4.15 4.57
N TRP A 34 20.96 4.82 4.61
CA TRP A 34 19.89 4.61 3.64
C TRP A 34 20.22 5.32 2.32
N GLU A 35 20.06 4.61 1.22
CA GLU A 35 19.94 5.17 -0.12
C GLU A 35 18.46 5.33 -0.45
N THR A 36 17.98 6.57 -0.46
CA THR A 36 16.56 6.89 -0.73
C THR A 36 16.35 7.22 -2.20
N LEU A 37 15.30 6.66 -2.78
CA LEU A 37 14.85 6.91 -4.15
C LEU A 37 13.71 7.93 -4.13
N ASP A 38 14.07 9.20 -3.89
CA ASP A 38 13.11 10.28 -3.70
C ASP A 38 12.31 10.60 -4.98
N GLY A 39 11.08 11.08 -4.78
CA GLY A 39 10.23 11.61 -5.86
C GLY A 39 9.63 10.57 -6.80
N GLN A 40 9.76 9.28 -6.48
CA GLN A 40 9.17 8.18 -7.25
C GLN A 40 7.91 7.65 -6.57
N TYR A 41 6.84 7.53 -7.35
CA TYR A 41 5.53 7.07 -6.89
C TYR A 41 5.03 6.00 -7.85
N TYR A 42 4.47 4.93 -7.28
CA TYR A 42 3.98 3.78 -8.02
C TYR A 42 2.56 3.48 -7.55
N LEU A 43 1.64 3.33 -8.51
CA LEU A 43 0.29 2.84 -8.24
C LEU A 43 0.26 1.35 -8.55
N VAL A 44 0.09 0.51 -7.53
CA VAL A 44 -0.07 -0.93 -7.71
C VAL A 44 -1.56 -1.23 -7.72
N SER A 45 -2.03 -2.02 -8.68
CA SER A 45 -3.45 -2.37 -8.83
C SER A 45 -3.63 -3.84 -9.22
N ILE A 46 -4.68 -4.48 -8.69
CA ILE A 46 -5.07 -5.82 -9.13
C ILE A 46 -5.55 -5.85 -10.58
N ALA A 47 -5.98 -4.70 -11.14
CA ALA A 47 -6.43 -4.60 -12.52
C ALA A 47 -5.28 -4.53 -13.54
N SER A 48 -4.03 -4.35 -13.08
CA SER A 48 -2.85 -4.21 -13.94
C SER A 48 -1.68 -5.05 -13.41
N ASP A 49 -1.42 -6.20 -14.05
CA ASP A 49 -0.31 -7.08 -13.63
C ASP A 49 1.06 -6.38 -13.75
N SER A 50 1.25 -5.53 -14.76
CA SER A 50 2.50 -4.78 -14.95
C SER A 50 2.77 -3.77 -13.83
N SER A 51 1.73 -3.26 -13.19
CA SER A 51 1.86 -2.34 -12.04
C SER A 51 2.48 -3.00 -10.80
N ARG A 52 2.47 -4.34 -10.73
CA ARG A 52 3.01 -5.13 -9.60
C ARG A 52 4.53 -5.31 -9.69
N ILE A 53 5.15 -4.87 -10.79
CA ILE A 53 6.60 -4.91 -10.98
C ILE A 53 7.13 -3.47 -10.90
N ILE A 54 7.89 -3.19 -9.84
CA ILE A 54 8.53 -1.88 -9.64
C ILE A 54 10.01 -2.00 -9.98
N ASN A 55 10.45 -1.26 -11.01
CA ASN A 55 11.84 -1.22 -11.42
C ASN A 55 12.56 -0.06 -10.74
N LEU A 56 13.62 -0.37 -9.99
CA LEU A 56 14.41 0.59 -9.24
C LEU A 56 15.81 0.69 -9.81
N LYS A 57 16.33 1.92 -9.90
CA LYS A 57 17.75 2.16 -10.16
C LYS A 57 18.40 2.55 -8.83
N VAL A 58 19.29 1.70 -8.35
CA VAL A 58 20.08 1.92 -7.13
C VAL A 58 21.55 1.76 -7.45
N SER A 59 22.40 2.31 -6.59
CA SER A 59 23.86 2.15 -6.70
C SER A 59 24.25 0.68 -6.56
N ASN A 60 25.33 0.27 -7.23
CA ASN A 60 25.91 -1.06 -7.05
C ASN A 60 26.54 -1.18 -5.64
N ARG A 61 25.76 -1.66 -4.68
CA ARG A 61 26.09 -1.80 -3.25
C ARG A 61 25.40 -3.03 -2.68
N ASN A 62 25.81 -3.41 -1.47
CA ASN A 62 25.16 -4.46 -0.69
C ASN A 62 24.09 -3.87 0.22
N TYR A 63 22.85 -4.32 0.08
CA TYR A 63 21.73 -3.86 0.92
C TYR A 63 21.18 -4.98 1.79
N SER A 64 20.96 -4.69 3.07
CA SER A 64 20.39 -5.65 4.05
C SER A 64 18.96 -5.33 4.45
N GLN A 65 18.44 -4.15 4.11
CA GLN A 65 17.05 -3.79 4.36
C GLN A 65 16.48 -3.03 3.17
N ILE A 66 15.18 -3.18 2.98
CA ILE A 66 14.38 -2.34 2.09
C ILE A 66 13.24 -1.74 2.91
N ARG A 67 12.95 -0.46 2.68
CA ARG A 67 11.78 0.21 3.23
C ARG A 67 11.01 0.92 2.12
N PHE A 68 9.73 1.10 2.32
CA PHE A 68 8.90 1.97 1.48
C PHE A 68 7.75 2.57 2.30
N LEU A 69 7.16 3.63 1.77
CA LEU A 69 5.91 4.20 2.25
C LEU A 69 4.75 3.58 1.46
N LEU A 70 3.81 2.93 2.15
CA LEU A 70 2.49 2.69 1.59
C LEU A 70 1.69 3.98 1.73
N GLY A 71 1.37 4.59 0.59
CA GLY A 71 0.74 5.89 0.48
C GLY A 71 1.63 6.94 -0.17
N VAL A 72 1.23 8.20 0.01
CA VAL A 72 1.88 9.40 -0.49
C VAL A 72 2.29 10.23 0.72
N ASP A 73 3.49 10.81 0.71
CA ASP A 73 3.98 11.63 1.80
C ASP A 73 3.13 12.90 2.00
N SER A 74 3.16 13.47 3.22
CA SER A 74 2.32 14.62 3.55
C SER A 74 2.67 15.86 2.73
N THR A 75 3.95 16.07 2.42
CA THR A 75 4.41 17.21 1.61
C THR A 75 3.88 17.17 0.18
N ARG A 76 3.82 15.97 -0.43
CA ARG A 76 3.21 15.76 -1.74
C ARG A 76 1.69 15.77 -1.70
N ASN A 77 1.06 15.33 -0.61
CA ASN A 77 -0.40 15.41 -0.47
C ASN A 77 -0.92 16.84 -0.50
N VAL A 78 -0.19 17.78 0.11
CA VAL A 78 -0.60 19.19 0.16
C VAL A 78 -0.21 20.00 -1.08
N SER A 79 0.53 19.41 -2.03
CA SER A 79 0.95 20.11 -3.26
C SER A 79 -0.11 20.09 -4.37
N GLY A 80 -1.33 19.65 -4.07
CA GLY A 80 -2.43 19.58 -5.03
C GLY A 80 -2.28 18.46 -6.05
N VAL A 81 -3.05 18.58 -7.14
CA VAL A 81 -3.10 17.59 -8.23
C VAL A 81 -1.73 17.39 -8.88
N GLN A 82 -1.35 16.13 -9.05
CA GLN A 82 -0.12 15.71 -9.73
C GLN A 82 -0.46 14.92 -11.00
N SER A 83 0.56 14.40 -11.67
CA SER A 83 0.45 13.57 -12.88
C SER A 83 1.07 12.19 -12.68
N GLY A 84 1.05 11.35 -13.73
CA GLY A 84 1.62 10.01 -13.70
C GLY A 84 0.86 9.08 -12.75
N ALA A 85 1.57 8.37 -11.87
CA ALA A 85 0.92 7.51 -10.87
C ALA A 85 -0.05 8.30 -9.95
N LEU A 86 0.26 9.57 -9.70
CA LEU A 86 -0.53 10.45 -8.84
C LEU A 86 -1.58 11.27 -9.62
N ASP A 87 -1.85 10.92 -10.87
CA ASP A 87 -2.91 11.55 -11.65
C ASP A 87 -4.30 11.22 -11.05
N PRO A 88 -5.17 12.21 -10.75
CA PRO A 88 -6.53 11.98 -10.28
C PRO A 88 -7.38 11.09 -11.17
N LEU A 89 -7.06 10.97 -12.47
CA LEU A 89 -7.72 10.02 -13.39
C LEU A 89 -7.61 8.56 -12.93
N ASN A 90 -6.62 8.24 -12.07
CA ASN A 90 -6.51 6.92 -11.44
C ASN A 90 -7.54 6.70 -10.31
N GLY A 91 -8.39 7.70 -10.02
CA GLY A 91 -9.44 7.62 -9.00
C GLY A 91 -8.90 7.55 -7.57
N MET A 92 -7.65 7.95 -7.35
CA MET A 92 -6.94 7.86 -6.05
C MET A 92 -6.76 9.23 -5.39
N PHE A 93 -7.56 10.22 -5.77
CA PHE A 93 -7.53 11.58 -5.24
C PHE A 93 -8.94 12.04 -4.87
N TRP A 94 -9.13 12.55 -3.65
CA TRP A 94 -10.38 13.16 -3.23
C TRP A 94 -10.41 14.64 -3.58
N THR A 95 -11.44 15.05 -4.31
CA THR A 95 -11.67 16.46 -4.63
C THR A 95 -12.20 17.24 -3.43
N TRP A 96 -13.02 16.63 -2.56
CA TRP A 96 -13.66 17.29 -1.41
C TRP A 96 -12.74 17.48 -0.18
N ASN A 97 -11.71 16.65 -0.05
CA ASN A 97 -10.73 16.74 1.05
C ASN A 97 -9.31 17.08 0.54
N SER A 98 -9.19 17.33 -0.77
CA SER A 98 -7.95 17.67 -1.49
C SER A 98 -6.74 16.84 -1.04
N GLY A 99 -6.85 15.52 -1.15
CA GLY A 99 -5.80 14.60 -0.69
C GLY A 99 -5.84 13.25 -1.38
N TYR A 100 -4.70 12.56 -1.36
CA TYR A 100 -4.57 11.24 -1.95
C TYR A 100 -5.17 10.16 -1.04
N ILE A 101 -5.77 9.17 -1.68
CA ILE A 101 -6.16 7.91 -1.08
C ILE A 101 -4.91 7.04 -1.06
N MET A 102 -4.40 6.70 0.12
CA MET A 102 -3.18 5.90 0.26
C MET A 102 -3.38 4.48 -0.29
N ALA A 103 -4.54 3.91 0.02
CA ALA A 103 -4.97 2.63 -0.48
C ALA A 103 -6.50 2.52 -0.57
N LYS A 104 -6.96 1.77 -1.56
CA LYS A 104 -8.37 1.59 -1.92
C LYS A 104 -8.70 0.12 -2.04
N LEU A 105 -9.83 -0.28 -1.46
CA LEU A 105 -10.40 -1.62 -1.58
C LEU A 105 -11.92 -1.48 -1.78
N GLU A 106 -12.44 -2.00 -2.89
CA GLU A 106 -13.87 -1.95 -3.23
C GLU A 106 -14.36 -3.34 -3.62
N GLY A 107 -15.64 -3.58 -3.39
CA GLY A 107 -16.22 -4.87 -3.68
C GLY A 107 -17.67 -5.02 -3.22
N TRP A 108 -18.04 -6.28 -3.01
CA TRP A 108 -19.36 -6.68 -2.55
C TRP A 108 -19.20 -7.65 -1.38
N SER A 109 -20.12 -7.61 -0.42
CA SER A 109 -20.20 -8.57 0.67
C SER A 109 -21.64 -8.82 1.09
N ASN A 110 -22.00 -10.08 1.31
CA ASN A 110 -23.35 -10.47 1.71
C ASN A 110 -23.79 -9.89 3.06
N VAL A 111 -22.84 -9.51 3.91
CA VAL A 111 -23.09 -8.90 5.22
C VAL A 111 -22.99 -7.38 5.21
N SER A 112 -22.68 -6.76 4.06
CA SER A 112 -22.60 -5.31 3.98
C SER A 112 -23.97 -4.66 4.20
N THR A 113 -23.97 -3.60 5.00
CA THR A 113 -25.15 -2.75 5.27
C THR A 113 -25.34 -1.64 4.23
N ALA A 114 -24.43 -1.49 3.26
CA ALA A 114 -24.52 -0.46 2.24
C ALA A 114 -25.45 -0.87 1.08
N PRO A 115 -25.95 0.10 0.28
CA PRO A 115 -26.77 -0.20 -0.89
C PRO A 115 -26.12 -1.23 -1.83
N ALA A 116 -26.95 -2.13 -2.35
CA ALA A 116 -26.54 -3.26 -3.19
C ALA A 116 -25.44 -4.13 -2.57
N ASN A 117 -25.35 -4.18 -1.23
CA ASN A 117 -24.35 -4.95 -0.49
C ASN A 117 -22.89 -4.59 -0.88
N SER A 118 -22.68 -3.36 -1.33
CA SER A 118 -21.37 -2.84 -1.69
C SER A 118 -20.46 -2.67 -0.48
N MET A 119 -19.15 -2.71 -0.65
CA MET A 119 -18.19 -2.30 0.36
C MET A 119 -17.10 -1.47 -0.29
N SER A 120 -16.68 -0.40 0.37
CA SER A 120 -15.72 0.53 -0.20
C SER A 120 -14.90 1.25 0.87
N TYR A 121 -13.59 1.01 0.83
CA TYR A 121 -12.63 1.55 1.77
C TYR A 121 -11.63 2.39 0.99
N HIS A 122 -11.77 3.70 1.08
CA HIS A 122 -10.84 4.67 0.53
C HIS A 122 -10.11 5.26 1.73
N ILE A 123 -8.90 4.78 1.96
CA ILE A 123 -8.16 5.12 3.17
C ILE A 123 -7.16 6.21 2.82
N GLY A 124 -7.43 7.42 3.32
CA GLY A 124 -6.62 8.61 3.09
C GLY A 124 -6.48 9.44 4.36
N GLY A 125 -5.70 10.51 4.26
CA GLY A 125 -5.36 11.38 5.38
C GLY A 125 -3.85 11.52 5.56
N PHE A 126 -3.41 12.75 5.79
CA PHE A 126 -1.98 13.12 5.88
C PHE A 126 -1.68 14.07 7.06
N ARG A 127 -2.71 14.53 7.78
CA ARG A 127 -2.58 15.49 8.88
C ARG A 127 -2.12 14.78 10.14
N THR A 128 -1.53 15.52 11.07
CA THR A 128 -1.18 14.99 12.40
C THR A 128 -2.42 14.39 13.07
N GLY A 129 -2.30 13.15 13.57
CA GLY A 129 -3.41 12.39 14.15
C GLY A 129 -4.29 11.63 13.14
N GLU A 130 -4.21 11.97 11.85
CA GLU A 130 -4.99 11.35 10.77
C GLU A 130 -4.11 11.02 9.55
N ASN A 131 -2.86 10.60 9.79
CA ASN A 131 -1.95 10.19 8.72
C ASN A 131 -2.12 8.69 8.45
N ALA A 132 -2.71 8.36 7.30
CA ALA A 132 -2.94 6.99 6.86
C ALA A 132 -1.71 6.35 6.20
N ALA A 133 -0.69 7.12 5.82
CA ALA A 133 0.50 6.53 5.22
C ALA A 133 1.28 5.68 6.25
N ARG A 134 1.87 4.57 5.81
CA ARG A 134 2.59 3.62 6.69
C ARG A 134 3.96 3.29 6.11
N THR A 135 5.01 3.41 6.91
CA THR A 135 6.37 3.04 6.50
C THR A 135 6.63 1.58 6.86
N ILE A 136 6.90 0.77 5.86
CA ILE A 136 7.09 -0.67 6.02
C ILE A 136 8.55 -0.98 5.73
N THR A 137 9.20 -1.71 6.64
CA THR A 137 10.62 -2.06 6.54
C THR A 137 10.80 -3.57 6.64
N PHE A 138 11.60 -4.13 5.75
CA PHE A 138 11.96 -5.55 5.73
C PHE A 138 13.44 -5.71 5.95
N ASN A 139 13.78 -6.59 6.90
CA ASN A 139 15.12 -7.16 6.99
C ASN A 139 15.24 -8.25 5.93
N LEU A 140 16.26 -8.15 5.08
CA LEU A 140 16.50 -9.12 4.03
C LEU A 140 17.29 -10.30 4.59
N THR A 141 16.79 -11.51 4.39
CA THR A 141 17.48 -12.74 4.79
C THR A 141 18.72 -13.02 3.93
N THR A 142 18.65 -12.60 2.66
CA THR A 142 19.77 -12.59 1.73
C THR A 142 20.01 -11.15 1.31
N ALA A 143 21.23 -10.65 1.47
CA ALA A 143 21.58 -9.30 1.05
C ALA A 143 21.40 -9.16 -0.47
N ILE A 144 20.85 -8.02 -0.89
CA ILE A 144 20.86 -7.63 -2.30
C ILE A 144 22.30 -7.32 -2.67
N SER A 145 22.79 -7.97 -3.73
CA SER A 145 24.10 -7.73 -4.33
C SER A 145 23.91 -7.58 -5.83
N ILE A 146 23.97 -6.35 -6.33
CA ILE A 146 23.64 -6.04 -7.73
C ILE A 146 24.88 -6.25 -8.60
N PRO A 147 24.89 -7.21 -9.54
CA PRO A 147 26.01 -7.37 -10.45
C PRO A 147 26.16 -6.13 -11.37
N THR A 148 27.36 -5.86 -11.88
CA THR A 148 27.68 -4.69 -12.72
C THR A 148 26.72 -4.48 -13.92
N ASN A 149 26.10 -5.56 -14.42
CA ASN A 149 25.05 -5.54 -15.46
C ASN A 149 23.85 -6.43 -15.12
N GLY A 150 23.61 -6.70 -13.83
CA GLY A 150 22.57 -7.60 -13.36
C GLY A 150 21.41 -6.86 -12.70
N LYS A 151 20.41 -7.64 -12.25
CA LYS A 151 19.31 -7.14 -11.42
C LYS A 151 19.07 -8.13 -10.29
N SER A 152 18.84 -7.61 -9.11
CA SER A 152 18.28 -8.39 -8.02
C SER A 152 16.77 -8.18 -7.98
N ILE A 153 16.03 -9.24 -7.64
CA ILE A 153 14.57 -9.24 -7.52
C ILE A 153 14.22 -9.50 -6.06
N VAL A 154 13.46 -8.57 -5.47
CA VAL A 154 12.84 -8.75 -4.16
C VAL A 154 11.37 -9.07 -4.38
N THR A 155 10.92 -10.23 -3.92
CA THR A 155 9.52 -10.63 -4.02
C THR A 155 8.81 -10.38 -2.70
N LEU A 156 7.77 -9.55 -2.74
CA LEU A 156 6.87 -9.32 -1.61
C LEU A 156 5.50 -9.90 -1.93
N HIS A 157 4.87 -10.53 -0.95
CA HIS A 157 3.48 -10.96 -1.04
C HIS A 157 2.59 -9.97 -0.29
N ALA A 158 1.52 -9.49 -0.94
CA ALA A 158 0.54 -8.57 -0.36
C ALA A 158 -0.78 -9.32 -0.10
N ASP A 159 -1.11 -9.54 1.17
CA ASP A 159 -2.29 -10.25 1.62
C ASP A 159 -3.44 -9.28 1.94
N GLY A 160 -4.39 -9.14 1.00
CA GLY A 160 -5.56 -8.27 1.16
C GLY A 160 -6.45 -8.61 2.37
N LEU A 161 -6.45 -9.85 2.87
CA LEU A 161 -7.24 -10.23 4.04
C LEU A 161 -6.77 -9.52 5.32
N ARG A 162 -5.51 -9.09 5.35
CA ARG A 162 -4.93 -8.33 6.48
C ARG A 162 -5.61 -6.99 6.71
N TRP A 163 -6.33 -6.45 5.73
CA TRP A 163 -7.18 -5.26 5.92
C TRP A 163 -8.20 -5.43 7.05
N PHE A 164 -8.64 -6.65 7.32
CA PHE A 164 -9.64 -6.94 8.36
C PHE A 164 -9.05 -7.48 9.65
N THR A 165 -7.77 -7.90 9.67
CA THR A 165 -7.15 -8.61 10.82
C THR A 165 -5.64 -8.37 11.02
N GLY A 166 -5.08 -7.26 10.54
CA GLY A 166 -3.66 -6.97 10.74
C GLY A 166 -3.29 -6.67 12.19
N VAL A 167 -3.97 -5.69 12.79
CA VAL A 167 -3.80 -5.19 14.17
C VAL A 167 -5.15 -5.14 14.89
N HIS A 168 -6.18 -4.68 14.18
CA HIS A 168 -7.55 -4.54 14.62
C HIS A 168 -8.43 -5.58 13.93
N ASN A 169 -9.40 -6.13 14.66
CA ASN A 169 -10.43 -6.99 14.09
C ASN A 169 -11.57 -6.13 13.54
N LEU A 170 -11.50 -5.82 12.24
CA LEU A 170 -12.49 -5.01 11.55
C LEU A 170 -13.49 -5.91 10.83
N ARG A 171 -14.77 -5.52 10.87
CA ARG A 171 -15.88 -6.28 10.29
C ARG A 171 -16.60 -5.44 9.26
N ILE A 172 -16.87 -6.03 8.09
CA ILE A 172 -17.62 -5.43 6.99
C ILE A 172 -19.04 -5.10 7.47
N ALA A 173 -19.66 -6.00 8.25
CA ALA A 173 -21.02 -5.81 8.75
C ALA A 173 -21.19 -4.55 9.63
N THR A 174 -20.13 -4.13 10.33
CA THR A 174 -20.17 -2.93 11.20
C THR A 174 -19.63 -1.67 10.53
N GLN A 175 -18.81 -1.83 9.48
CA GLN A 175 -18.13 -0.73 8.82
C GLN A 175 -17.95 -1.08 7.33
N ALA A 176 -19.01 -0.96 6.53
CA ALA A 176 -18.97 -1.30 5.11
C ALA A 176 -18.30 -0.24 4.23
N ILE A 177 -18.33 1.03 4.65
CA ILE A 177 -17.82 2.17 3.89
C ILE A 177 -16.90 3.03 4.77
N VAL A 178 -15.74 3.44 4.24
CA VAL A 178 -14.86 4.44 4.83
C VAL A 178 -14.32 5.34 3.72
N HIS A 179 -14.74 6.60 3.65
CA HIS A 179 -14.35 7.55 2.60
C HIS A 179 -13.83 8.89 3.14
N ASN A 180 -13.38 8.90 4.40
CA ASN A 180 -12.87 10.08 5.07
C ASN A 180 -11.74 9.68 6.03
N PRO A 181 -10.79 10.59 6.31
CA PRO A 181 -9.88 10.42 7.43
C PRO A 181 -10.65 10.32 8.74
N GLY A 182 -10.03 9.65 9.72
CA GLY A 182 -10.58 9.48 11.06
C GLY A 182 -10.20 8.12 11.66
N VAL A 183 -10.77 7.80 12.81
CA VAL A 183 -10.41 6.60 13.60
C VAL A 183 -10.56 5.32 12.78
N ALA A 184 -11.64 5.16 12.02
CA ALA A 184 -11.85 3.97 11.18
C ALA A 184 -10.75 3.85 10.11
N ALA A 185 -10.42 4.94 9.42
CA ALA A 185 -9.37 4.96 8.41
C ALA A 185 -7.99 4.62 9.01
N MET A 186 -7.67 5.13 10.20
CA MET A 186 -6.41 4.81 10.88
C MET A 186 -6.32 3.33 11.26
N ARG A 187 -7.43 2.72 11.72
CA ARG A 187 -7.46 1.28 12.01
C ARG A 187 -7.24 0.43 10.77
N PHE A 188 -7.82 0.79 9.63
CA PHE A 188 -7.51 0.12 8.35
C PHE A 188 -6.05 0.32 7.96
N ALA A 189 -5.49 1.50 8.20
CA ALA A 189 -4.09 1.77 7.90
C ALA A 189 -3.11 0.95 8.76
N ASP A 190 -3.38 0.83 10.06
CA ASP A 190 -2.61 -0.06 10.95
C ASP A 190 -2.70 -1.52 10.48
N ASN A 191 -3.87 -1.93 9.97
CA ASN A 191 -4.08 -3.27 9.46
C ASN A 191 -3.28 -3.56 8.18
N TYR A 192 -3.39 -2.70 7.16
CA TYR A 192 -2.69 -2.94 5.90
C TYR A 192 -1.18 -2.77 6.00
N GLU A 193 -0.66 -2.11 7.04
CA GLU A 193 0.78 -2.10 7.31
C GLU A 193 1.34 -3.52 7.47
N ARG A 194 0.49 -4.44 7.95
CA ARG A 194 0.82 -5.86 8.13
C ARG A 194 0.50 -6.73 6.92
N MET A 195 0.10 -6.13 5.79
CA MET A 195 -0.30 -6.91 4.61
C MET A 195 0.85 -7.48 3.81
N PHE A 196 2.06 -6.95 3.96
CA PHE A 196 3.20 -7.37 3.18
C PHE A 196 4.11 -8.34 3.92
N THR A 197 4.55 -9.38 3.23
CA THR A 197 5.59 -10.29 3.70
C THR A 197 6.71 -10.42 2.67
N LEU A 198 7.95 -10.45 3.13
CA LEU A 198 9.09 -10.78 2.29
C LEU A 198 9.05 -12.28 1.97
N VAL A 199 9.03 -12.61 0.68
CA VAL A 199 9.03 -14.01 0.20
C VAL A 199 10.44 -14.46 -0.11
N ASN A 200 11.14 -13.72 -0.98
CA ASN A 200 12.52 -14.03 -1.36
C ASN A 200 13.29 -12.82 -1.86
N VAL A 201 14.61 -12.99 -1.92
CA VAL A 201 15.54 -12.12 -2.64
C VAL A 201 16.35 -13.01 -3.59
N GLN A 202 16.34 -12.67 -4.87
CA GLN A 202 17.12 -13.34 -5.92
C GLN A 202 18.12 -12.35 -6.50
N ASN A 203 19.40 -12.69 -6.53
CA ASN A 203 20.47 -11.86 -7.13
C ASN A 203 20.81 -12.32 -8.56
#